data_AF-A0A4V1ANC0-F1
#
_entry.id   AF-A0A4V1ANC0-F1
#
_cell.length_a   1.000
_cell.length_b   1.000
_cell.length_c   1.000
_cell.angle_alpha   90.00
_cell.angle_beta   90.00
_cell.angle_gamma   90.00
#
_symmetry.space_group_name_H-M   'P 1'
#
loop_
_entity.id
_entity.type
_entity.pdbx_description
1 polymer ?
#
loop_
_entity_poly.entity_id
_entity_poly.type
_entity_poly.pdbx_seq_one_letter_code
_entity_poly.pdbx_strand_id
1 'polypeptide(L)'
;MNTKLGVLLLGGMLVLAACGEEEAQPVGNEPVEEEMDMSEEQATDEEAVEEEAVEEEASEEEATEKESSEAQPVTDAAEAKKGEASPLLAKGEMTSFVFNEVGEFPIFCAPHPVMKMTVIVQEGASTSGELALDIADYNFSEESITVAPGTIITWTNQDSAQHNVAFE
;
A
#
# COMPACT_ATOMS: atom_id res chain seq x y z
N MET A 1 46.50 15.05 -17.57
CA MET A 1 46.99 14.25 -18.71
C MET A 1 46.22 12.94 -18.75
N ASN A 2 45.74 12.57 -19.94
CA ASN A 2 45.06 11.31 -20.22
C ASN A 2 46.09 10.20 -20.40
N THR A 3 45.73 8.96 -20.04
CA THR A 3 45.99 7.80 -20.91
C THR A 3 44.92 6.74 -20.72
N LYS A 4 44.07 6.61 -21.76
CA LYS A 4 43.25 5.44 -22.05
C LYS A 4 44.17 4.31 -22.51
N LEU A 5 43.95 3.08 -22.07
CA LEU A 5 44.23 1.91 -22.90
C LEU A 5 43.33 0.75 -22.49
N GLY A 6 42.44 0.37 -23.41
CA GLY A 6 41.55 -0.77 -23.27
C GLY A 6 42.23 -2.08 -23.65
N VAL A 7 41.61 -3.18 -23.24
CA VAL A 7 41.77 -4.50 -23.86
C VAL A 7 40.38 -5.10 -24.02
N LEU A 8 40.11 -5.46 -25.27
CA LEU A 8 38.92 -6.08 -25.81
C LEU A 8 39.29 -7.56 -25.99
N LEU A 9 38.53 -8.50 -25.43
CA LEU A 9 38.64 -9.91 -25.78
C LEU A 9 37.27 -10.59 -25.81
N LEU A 10 37.04 -11.24 -26.96
CA LEU A 10 35.85 -11.93 -27.39
C LEU A 10 35.67 -13.30 -26.72
N GLY A 11 34.43 -13.80 -26.73
CA GLY A 11 34.06 -15.21 -26.55
C GLY A 11 32.98 -15.33 -25.49
N GLY A 12 31.69 -15.55 -25.79
CA GLY A 12 31.16 -16.50 -26.76
C GLY A 12 30.86 -17.80 -26.03
N MET A 13 29.64 -17.95 -25.50
CA MET A 13 29.08 -19.27 -25.21
C MET A 13 27.56 -19.22 -25.30
N LEU A 14 27.10 -19.72 -26.45
CA LEU A 14 25.73 -20.03 -26.79
C LEU A 14 25.40 -21.38 -26.16
N VAL A 15 24.42 -21.44 -25.25
CA VAL A 15 23.83 -22.70 -24.79
C VAL A 15 22.35 -22.70 -25.15
N LEU A 16 21.96 -23.86 -25.67
CA LEU A 16 20.77 -24.19 -26.42
C LEU A 16 19.53 -24.39 -25.53
N ALA A 17 18.38 -24.05 -26.12
CA ALA A 17 17.05 -24.61 -25.97
C ALA A 17 16.78 -25.62 -24.84
N ALA A 18 15.78 -25.31 -24.01
CA ALA A 18 14.88 -26.29 -23.43
C ALA A 18 13.45 -25.93 -23.87
N CYS A 19 12.90 -26.73 -24.78
CA CYS A 19 11.47 -26.79 -25.10
C CYS A 19 10.94 -28.18 -24.72
N GLY A 20 9.68 -28.24 -24.28
CA GLY A 20 8.91 -29.47 -24.01
C GLY A 20 8.98 -29.87 -22.54
N GLU A 21 7.92 -30.22 -21.83
CA GLU A 21 6.56 -30.71 -22.13
C GLU A 21 5.84 -30.59 -20.75
N GLU A 22 4.54 -30.35 -20.55
CA GLU A 22 3.44 -31.24 -20.85
C GLU A 22 2.16 -30.64 -20.21
N GLU A 23 1.17 -30.37 -21.06
CA GLU A 23 -0.27 -30.65 -20.94
C GLU A 23 -1.06 -30.35 -19.63
N ALA A 24 -2.16 -29.65 -19.86
CA ALA A 24 -3.23 -29.26 -18.94
C ALA A 24 -4.06 -30.41 -18.35
N GLN A 25 -4.73 -30.15 -17.23
CA GLN A 25 -6.05 -30.73 -16.93
C GLN A 25 -6.95 -29.71 -16.19
N PRO A 26 -8.13 -29.38 -16.77
CA PRO A 26 -9.21 -28.69 -16.06
C PRO A 26 -10.40 -29.63 -15.80
N VAL A 27 -10.89 -29.68 -14.57
CA VAL A 27 -12.24 -30.18 -14.20
C VAL A 27 -12.60 -29.44 -12.89
N GLY A 28 -13.66 -28.64 -12.73
CA GLY A 28 -14.94 -28.61 -13.42
C GLY A 28 -16.01 -29.20 -12.50
N ASN A 29 -16.44 -28.47 -11.46
CA ASN A 29 -17.50 -28.90 -10.55
C ASN A 29 -18.47 -27.74 -10.23
N GLU A 30 -19.62 -27.77 -10.89
CA GLU A 30 -20.92 -27.20 -10.47
C GLU A 30 -22.01 -28.17 -11.00
N PRO A 31 -23.27 -28.11 -10.57
CA PRO A 31 -23.84 -27.83 -9.25
C PRO A 31 -24.74 -29.00 -8.79
N VAL A 32 -25.22 -29.00 -7.54
CA VAL A 32 -26.33 -29.86 -7.11
C VAL A 32 -27.53 -28.97 -6.85
N GLU A 33 -28.51 -29.11 -7.73
CA GLU A 33 -29.88 -28.63 -7.58
C GLU A 33 -30.56 -29.46 -6.49
N GLU A 34 -31.22 -28.82 -5.52
CA GLU A 34 -32.32 -29.46 -4.81
C GLU A 34 -33.43 -28.44 -4.60
N GLU A 35 -34.56 -28.73 -5.23
CA GLU A 35 -35.74 -27.91 -5.31
C GLU A 35 -36.63 -28.17 -4.09
N MET A 36 -37.13 -27.11 -3.46
CA MET A 36 -38.29 -27.20 -2.58
C MET A 36 -39.36 -26.21 -3.03
N ASP A 37 -40.31 -26.79 -3.76
CA ASP A 37 -41.66 -26.34 -4.03
C ASP A 37 -42.49 -26.33 -2.73
N MET A 38 -43.17 -25.23 -2.44
CA MET A 38 -44.41 -25.23 -1.67
C MET A 38 -45.37 -24.15 -2.19
N SER A 39 -46.48 -24.64 -2.74
CA SER A 39 -47.81 -24.02 -2.85
C SER A 39 -48.27 -23.45 -1.49
N GLU A 40 -49.23 -22.54 -1.33
CA GLU A 40 -50.44 -22.17 -2.08
C GLU A 40 -50.98 -20.84 -1.47
N GLU A 41 -51.47 -19.96 -2.35
CA GLU A 41 -52.69 -19.13 -2.26
C GLU A 41 -53.15 -18.48 -0.93
N GLN A 42 -53.32 -17.15 -0.93
CA GLN A 42 -54.65 -16.53 -0.82
C GLN A 42 -54.63 -15.05 -1.26
N ALA A 43 -55.55 -14.71 -2.17
CA ALA A 43 -55.85 -13.37 -2.65
C ALA A 43 -56.83 -12.62 -1.73
N THR A 44 -56.65 -11.29 -1.63
CA THR A 44 -57.60 -10.16 -1.37
C THR A 44 -56.70 -8.97 -0.99
N ASP A 45 -56.82 -7.73 -1.43
CA ASP A 45 -57.89 -6.96 -2.05
C ASP A 45 -57.22 -5.71 -2.67
N GLU A 46 -57.79 -5.18 -3.74
CA GLU A 46 -57.37 -3.95 -4.41
C GLU A 46 -57.73 -2.71 -3.56
N GLU A 47 -56.80 -1.77 -3.37
CA GLU A 47 -57.12 -0.35 -3.65
C GLU A 47 -55.84 0.47 -3.80
N ALA A 48 -55.74 1.15 -4.93
CA ALA A 48 -54.67 2.06 -5.28
C ALA A 48 -54.82 3.39 -4.55
N VAL A 49 -53.73 3.88 -3.94
CA VAL A 49 -53.47 5.32 -3.84
C VAL A 49 -52.03 5.57 -4.25
N GLU A 50 -51.91 6.56 -5.11
CA GLU A 50 -50.80 6.93 -5.96
C GLU A 50 -49.57 7.43 -5.18
N GLU A 51 -48.41 7.10 -5.76
CA GLU A 51 -47.11 7.79 -5.85
C GLU A 51 -46.77 8.91 -4.85
N GLU A 52 -45.56 8.85 -4.29
CA GLU A 52 -44.43 9.66 -4.74
C GLU A 52 -43.20 9.37 -3.84
N ALA A 53 -42.03 9.45 -4.48
CA ALA A 53 -40.71 9.08 -3.99
C ALA A 53 -40.24 9.84 -2.74
N VAL A 54 -39.34 9.22 -1.96
CA VAL A 54 -37.91 9.58 -1.91
C VAL A 54 -37.27 8.81 -0.75
N GLU A 55 -36.16 8.16 -1.08
CA GLU A 55 -35.33 7.30 -0.25
C GLU A 55 -34.68 8.04 0.93
N GLU A 56 -34.70 7.35 2.07
CA GLU A 56 -33.54 6.99 2.89
C GLU A 56 -32.61 8.14 3.33
N GLU A 57 -32.87 8.61 4.55
CA GLU A 57 -31.91 8.64 5.66
C GLU A 57 -30.45 8.97 5.29
N ALA A 58 -30.18 10.27 5.24
CA ALA A 58 -28.84 10.81 5.34
C ALA A 58 -28.52 11.21 6.79
N SER A 59 -27.39 10.66 7.28
CA SER A 59 -26.30 11.44 7.87
C SER A 59 -26.56 12.26 9.14
N GLU A 60 -26.00 11.81 10.26
CA GLU A 60 -25.36 12.66 11.28
C GLU A 60 -24.09 11.91 11.73
N GLU A 61 -22.91 12.19 11.18
CA GLU A 61 -21.94 13.21 11.64
C GLU A 61 -21.69 13.22 13.15
N GLU A 62 -20.52 12.72 13.57
CA GLU A 62 -19.73 13.43 14.59
C GLU A 62 -18.27 13.50 14.13
N ALA A 63 -17.84 14.75 13.97
CA ALA A 63 -16.54 15.17 13.49
C ALA A 63 -15.66 15.60 14.67
N THR A 64 -14.45 15.08 14.77
CA THR A 64 -13.33 15.63 15.57
C THR A 64 -12.05 14.91 15.10
N GLU A 65 -10.98 15.52 14.59
CA GLU A 65 -10.63 16.90 14.31
C GLU A 65 -9.78 16.89 13.02
N LYS A 66 -9.98 17.90 12.17
CA LYS A 66 -9.07 18.23 11.08
C LYS A 66 -7.73 18.66 11.67
N GLU A 67 -6.65 17.99 11.28
CA GLU A 67 -5.35 18.66 11.12
C GLU A 67 -4.82 18.34 9.72
N SER A 68 -5.33 19.08 8.74
CA SER A 68 -4.75 19.19 7.41
C SER A 68 -4.64 20.68 7.11
N SER A 69 -3.46 21.06 6.59
CA SER A 69 -3.05 22.40 6.16
C SER A 69 -2.27 23.21 7.19
N GLU A 70 -0.98 22.95 7.29
CA GLU A 70 0.06 23.95 6.99
C GLU A 70 1.41 23.22 6.84
N ALA A 71 2.18 23.54 5.80
CA ALA A 71 3.57 23.10 5.65
C ALA A 71 4.42 23.79 6.74
N GLN A 72 4.34 23.25 7.95
CA GLN A 72 5.21 23.58 9.07
C GLN A 72 6.55 22.84 8.86
N PRO A 73 7.70 23.42 9.25
CA PRO A 73 8.98 22.73 9.16
C PRO A 73 8.91 21.42 9.97
N VAL A 74 9.33 20.32 9.34
CA VAL A 74 9.24 18.92 9.82
C VAL A 74 10.10 18.60 11.06
N THR A 75 10.43 19.58 11.89
CA THR A 75 11.39 19.40 13.01
C THR A 75 10.85 18.55 14.16
N ASP A 76 9.56 18.18 14.15
CA ASP A 76 8.91 17.38 15.18
C ASP A 76 8.50 15.97 14.71
N ALA A 77 9.09 15.47 13.61
CA ALA A 77 8.83 14.11 13.14
C ALA A 77 9.11 13.08 14.25
N ALA A 78 8.18 12.15 14.46
CA ALA A 78 8.33 11.09 15.46
C ALA A 78 9.54 10.20 15.13
N GLU A 79 10.22 9.67 16.15
CA GLU A 79 11.36 8.79 15.92
C GLU A 79 10.90 7.43 15.42
N ALA A 80 11.54 6.92 14.37
CA ALA A 80 11.32 5.57 13.87
C ALA A 80 11.78 4.54 14.91
N LYS A 81 10.83 3.76 15.45
CA LYS A 81 11.08 2.75 16.49
C LYS A 81 10.22 1.53 16.27
N LYS A 82 10.76 0.35 16.58
CA LYS A 82 10.03 -0.92 16.59
C LYS A 82 8.73 -0.81 17.39
N GLY A 83 7.62 -1.26 16.78
CA GLY A 83 6.29 -1.23 17.39
C GLY A 83 5.58 0.13 17.33
N GLU A 84 6.23 1.18 16.82
CA GLU A 84 5.58 2.45 16.51
C GLU A 84 4.76 2.31 15.22
N ALA A 85 3.70 3.10 15.09
CA ALA A 85 2.92 3.18 13.86
C ALA A 85 2.24 4.53 13.73
N SER A 86 2.16 5.03 12.49
CA SER A 86 1.29 6.17 12.20
C SER A 86 -0.19 5.78 12.32
N PRO A 87 -1.09 6.78 12.46
CA PRO A 87 -2.51 6.61 12.16
C PRO A 87 -2.75 6.11 10.73
N LEU A 88 -3.98 5.69 10.44
CA LEU A 88 -4.43 5.43 9.08
C LEU A 88 -4.55 6.76 8.32
N LEU A 89 -3.84 6.84 7.20
CA LEU A 89 -3.77 7.97 6.30
C LEU A 89 -4.86 7.83 5.23
N ALA A 90 -5.73 8.82 5.12
CA ALA A 90 -6.59 8.99 3.96
C ALA A 90 -5.79 9.44 2.73
N LYS A 91 -6.44 9.47 1.57
CA LYS A 91 -5.81 9.95 0.34
C LYS A 91 -5.31 11.40 0.49
N GLY A 92 -4.04 11.62 0.19
CA GLY A 92 -3.34 12.90 0.28
C GLY A 92 -2.79 13.21 1.68
N GLU A 93 -3.11 12.40 2.69
CA GLU A 93 -2.53 12.56 4.02
C GLU A 93 -1.10 12.04 4.08
N MET A 94 -0.34 12.60 5.01
CA MET A 94 1.08 12.36 5.15
C MET A 94 1.44 12.02 6.59
N THR A 95 2.47 11.19 6.76
CA THR A 95 3.15 10.99 8.04
C THR A 95 4.66 11.09 7.83
N SER A 96 5.37 11.55 8.86
CA SER A 96 6.82 11.68 8.82
C SER A 96 7.47 10.97 10.01
N PHE A 97 8.59 10.29 9.76
CA PHE A 97 9.44 9.72 10.80
C PHE A 97 10.89 10.12 10.61
N VAL A 98 11.61 10.37 11.71
CA VAL A 98 13.04 10.60 11.73
C VAL A 98 13.82 9.34 12.08
N PHE A 99 14.88 9.07 11.32
CA PHE A 99 15.72 7.88 11.41
C PHE A 99 17.08 8.21 12.02
N ASN A 100 17.12 8.32 13.35
CA ASN A 100 18.33 8.69 14.08
C ASN A 100 19.30 7.52 14.33
N GLU A 101 18.78 6.30 14.44
CA GLU A 101 19.57 5.12 14.83
C GLU A 101 20.01 4.33 13.59
N VAL A 102 21.29 3.96 13.52
CA VAL A 102 21.83 3.06 12.49
C VAL A 102 21.22 1.67 12.66
N GLY A 103 20.73 1.08 11.57
CA GLY A 103 20.08 -0.22 11.60
C GLY A 103 19.16 -0.45 10.42
N GLU A 104 18.49 -1.61 10.41
CA GLU A 104 17.43 -1.92 9.45
C GLU A 104 16.07 -1.74 10.12
N PHE A 105 15.18 -1.03 9.45
CA PHE A 105 13.83 -0.73 9.90
C PHE A 105 12.85 -1.38 8.92
N PRO A 106 12.33 -2.58 9.24
CA PRO A 106 11.30 -3.21 8.45
C PRO A 106 10.00 -2.44 8.68
N ILE A 107 9.41 -1.96 7.60
CA ILE A 107 8.17 -1.20 7.60
C ILE A 107 7.10 -2.01 6.88
N PHE A 108 5.89 -1.95 7.40
CA PHE A 108 4.72 -2.56 6.80
C PHE A 108 3.48 -1.69 6.96
N CYS A 109 2.45 -1.99 6.17
CA CYS A 109 1.11 -1.43 6.36
C CYS A 109 0.31 -2.37 7.29
N ALA A 110 -0.16 -1.88 8.44
CA ALA A 110 -0.85 -2.68 9.45
C ALA A 110 -2.14 -3.38 8.95
N PRO A 111 -3.08 -2.70 8.24
CA PRO A 111 -4.26 -3.38 7.70
C PRO A 111 -3.96 -4.32 6.51
N HIS A 112 -2.76 -4.20 5.91
CA HIS A 112 -2.36 -5.00 4.75
C HIS A 112 -0.90 -5.48 4.91
N PRO A 113 -0.62 -6.49 5.78
CA PRO A 113 0.75 -6.84 6.19
C PRO A 113 1.69 -7.37 5.09
N VAL A 114 1.18 -7.54 3.87
CA VAL A 114 1.97 -7.90 2.69
C VAL A 114 2.65 -6.70 2.04
N MET A 115 2.18 -5.48 2.30
CA MET A 115 2.83 -4.25 1.87
C MET A 115 4.02 -3.99 2.78
N LYS A 116 5.23 -4.09 2.25
CA LYS A 116 6.47 -3.97 3.04
C LYS A 116 7.51 -3.14 2.33
N MET A 117 8.32 -2.44 3.12
CA MET A 117 9.57 -1.84 2.67
C MET A 117 10.62 -1.94 3.78
N THR A 118 11.89 -1.72 3.44
CA THR A 118 12.96 -1.64 4.45
C THR A 118 13.72 -0.32 4.32
N VAL A 119 13.86 0.40 5.43
CA VAL A 119 14.76 1.55 5.52
C VAL A 119 16.04 1.09 6.20
N ILE A 120 17.18 1.19 5.50
CA ILE A 120 18.50 0.88 6.03
C ILE A 120 19.17 2.20 6.40
N VAL A 121 19.41 2.42 7.69
CA VAL A 121 20.13 3.60 8.16
C VAL A 121 21.60 3.23 8.32
N GLN A 122 22.47 3.91 7.58
CA GLN A 122 23.91 3.64 7.59
C GLN A 122 24.72 4.94 7.59
N GLU A 123 25.77 4.98 8.39
CA GLU A 123 26.78 6.05 8.35
C GLU A 123 27.36 6.22 6.94
N GLY A 124 27.48 7.47 6.49
CA GLY A 124 28.05 7.82 5.19
C GLY A 124 27.15 7.52 3.98
N ALA A 125 25.88 7.13 4.19
CA ALA A 125 24.91 7.07 3.11
C ALA A 125 24.72 8.46 2.47
N SER A 126 24.53 8.47 1.15
CA SER A 126 24.44 9.73 0.38
C SER A 126 23.09 10.43 0.53
N THR A 127 22.02 9.67 0.77
CA THR A 127 20.68 10.19 1.02
C THR A 127 20.58 10.67 2.46
N SER A 128 20.35 11.96 2.66
CA SER A 128 20.24 12.60 3.98
C SER A 128 19.30 13.80 3.94
N GLY A 129 18.86 14.28 5.09
CA GLY A 129 17.92 15.41 5.18
C GLY A 129 16.48 14.94 5.07
N GLU A 130 15.75 15.41 4.08
CA GLU A 130 14.34 15.06 3.85
C GLU A 130 14.19 14.20 2.61
N LEU A 131 13.40 13.13 2.72
CA LEU A 131 13.03 12.24 1.62
C LEU A 131 11.51 12.10 1.58
N ALA A 132 10.90 12.35 0.43
CA ALA A 132 9.48 12.11 0.21
C ALA A 132 9.28 10.81 -0.56
N LEU A 133 8.39 9.96 -0.07
CA LEU A 133 7.97 8.71 -0.71
C LEU A 133 6.44 8.68 -0.82
N ASP A 134 5.94 7.88 -1.75
CA ASP A 134 4.51 7.68 -1.93
C ASP A 134 4.09 6.29 -1.45
N ILE A 135 2.86 6.16 -1.00
CA ILE A 135 2.13 4.91 -0.87
C ILE A 135 1.09 4.91 -1.98
N ALA A 136 1.26 4.05 -2.98
CA ALA A 136 0.44 4.02 -4.18
C ALA A 136 0.38 2.59 -4.73
N ASP A 137 -0.69 2.28 -5.47
CA ASP A 137 -0.89 0.97 -6.10
C ASP A 137 -0.80 -0.19 -5.08
N TYR A 138 -1.29 0.04 -3.86
CA TYR A 138 -1.19 -0.89 -2.73
C TYR A 138 0.26 -1.26 -2.38
N ASN A 139 1.22 -0.35 -2.58
CA ASN A 139 2.61 -0.57 -2.21
C ASN A 139 3.29 0.71 -1.69
N PHE A 140 4.39 0.55 -0.97
CA PHE A 140 5.33 1.65 -0.79
C PHE A 140 6.07 1.87 -2.12
N SER A 141 6.36 3.11 -2.49
CA SER A 141 6.99 3.44 -3.77
C SER A 141 8.39 2.81 -3.96
N GLU A 142 9.03 2.44 -2.85
CA GLU A 142 10.33 1.77 -2.81
C GLU A 142 10.27 0.55 -1.89
N GLU A 143 10.83 -0.58 -2.32
CA GLU A 143 10.92 -1.78 -1.48
C GLU A 143 12.06 -1.69 -0.46
N SER A 144 13.15 -0.98 -0.80
CA SER A 144 14.30 -0.79 0.08
C SER A 144 15.06 0.48 -0.26
N ILE A 145 15.44 1.24 0.76
CA ILE A 145 16.30 2.43 0.62
C ILE A 145 17.42 2.43 1.66
N THR A 146 18.48 3.18 1.38
CA THR A 146 19.56 3.43 2.35
C THR A 146 19.71 4.93 2.59
N VAL A 147 19.67 5.34 3.86
CA VAL A 147 19.71 6.75 4.29
C VAL A 147 20.73 6.96 5.41
N ALA A 148 21.17 8.19 5.58
CA ALA A 148 22.06 8.58 6.67
C ALA A 148 21.26 8.79 7.97
N PRO A 149 21.89 8.65 9.15
CA PRO A 149 21.27 9.03 10.41
C PRO A 149 20.75 10.47 10.41
N GLY A 150 19.58 10.68 11.02
CA GLY A 150 18.88 11.96 11.08
C GLY A 150 18.02 12.27 9.84
N THR A 151 17.90 11.34 8.90
CA THR A 151 17.01 11.52 7.73
C THR A 151 15.55 11.48 8.18
N ILE A 152 14.76 12.43 7.69
CA ILE A 152 13.31 12.47 7.85
C ILE A 152 12.69 11.94 6.57
N ILE A 153 11.85 10.92 6.70
CA ILE A 153 11.11 10.37 5.58
C ILE A 153 9.64 10.72 5.77
N THR A 154 9.04 11.28 4.72
CA THR A 154 7.62 11.60 4.66
C THR A 154 6.95 10.70 3.63
N TRP A 155 5.93 9.97 4.06
CA TRP A 155 5.10 9.17 3.17
C TRP A 155 3.78 9.87 2.92
N THR A 156 3.37 9.94 1.65
CA THR A 156 2.04 10.43 1.25
C THR A 156 1.20 9.28 0.73
N ASN A 157 -0.01 9.11 1.25
CA ASN A 157 -0.93 8.13 0.67
C ASN A 157 -1.58 8.68 -0.61
N GLN A 158 -1.34 8.07 -1.76
CA GLN A 158 -1.95 8.44 -3.05
C GLN A 158 -3.17 7.57 -3.40
N ASP A 159 -3.33 6.43 -2.72
CA ASP A 159 -4.43 5.51 -2.91
C ASP A 159 -5.73 6.02 -2.27
N SER A 160 -6.87 5.56 -2.77
CA SER A 160 -8.16 5.79 -2.12
C SER A 160 -8.34 4.90 -0.88
N ALA A 161 -7.66 3.76 -0.85
CA ALA A 161 -7.59 2.92 0.34
C ALA A 161 -6.75 3.62 1.42
N GLN A 162 -7.10 3.40 2.69
CA GLN A 162 -6.32 3.94 3.80
C GLN A 162 -5.10 3.05 4.08
N HIS A 163 -3.96 3.70 4.33
CA HIS A 163 -2.70 3.04 4.61
C HIS A 163 -2.02 3.66 5.83
N ASN A 164 -1.06 2.96 6.41
CA ASN A 164 -0.20 3.54 7.44
C ASN A 164 1.24 3.05 7.29
N VAL A 165 2.12 3.66 8.06
CA VAL A 165 3.53 3.29 8.20
C VAL A 165 3.70 2.69 9.60
N ALA A 166 3.98 1.39 9.69
CA ALA A 166 4.21 0.69 10.95
C ALA A 166 5.56 -0.03 10.94
N PHE A 167 6.21 -0.13 12.10
CA PHE A 167 7.55 -0.71 12.25
C PHE A 167 7.51 -2.05 12.98
N GLU A 168 8.15 -3.09 12.42
CA GLU A 168 8.16 -4.45 12.99
C GLU A 168 8.99 -4.59 14.27
#